data_AF-A0A5E4QFS7-F1
#
_entry.id   AF-A0A5E4QFS7-F1
#
_cell.length_a   1.000
_cell.length_b   1.000
_cell.length_c   1.000
_cell.angle_alpha   90.00
_cell.angle_beta   90.00
_cell.angle_gamma   90.00
#
_symmetry.space_group_name_H-M   'P 1'
#
loop_
_entity.id
_entity.type
_entity.pdbx_description
1 polymer ?
#
loop_
_entity_poly.entity_id
_entity_poly.type
_entity_poly.pdbx_seq_one_letter_code
_entity_poly.pdbx_strand_id
1 'polypeptide(L)'
;MCISTDSDPEQYERVDTCNIPTDEFRITNGMKAMDNEFPHMAVIGVHNRNPAFDADILWIGGGSLISDQFILTAAHVLGAQHGVVKYALLGVTNKTDVLNGYLANIGTFLRIHSTSVFTAGSCR
;
A
#
# COMPACT_ATOMS: atom_id res chain seq x y z
N MET A 1 23.30 -6.36 2.07
CA MET A 1 23.47 -7.72 1.49
C MET A 1 24.84 -8.22 1.95
N CYS A 2 24.99 -9.45 2.42
CA CYS A 2 26.32 -9.95 2.81
C CYS A 2 26.91 -10.71 1.61
N ILE A 3 28.10 -10.31 1.16
CA ILE A 3 28.81 -10.91 0.02
C ILE A 3 30.15 -11.46 0.51
N SER A 4 30.60 -12.57 -0.08
CA SER A 4 31.93 -13.12 0.16
C SER A 4 32.98 -12.29 -0.56
N THR A 5 34.12 -12.05 0.05
CA THR A 5 35.23 -11.35 -0.61
C THR A 5 36.01 -12.31 -1.52
N ASP A 6 36.50 -11.83 -2.66
CA ASP A 6 37.28 -12.65 -3.60
C ASP A 6 38.64 -13.11 -3.03
N SER A 7 39.12 -12.44 -1.99
CA SER A 7 40.38 -12.72 -1.31
C SER A 7 40.29 -13.81 -0.24
N ASP A 8 39.10 -14.04 0.32
CA ASP A 8 38.86 -15.09 1.32
C ASP A 8 37.37 -15.48 1.33
N PRO A 9 37.00 -16.63 0.74
CA PRO A 9 35.60 -17.06 0.60
C PRO A 9 34.94 -17.47 1.92
N GLU A 10 35.68 -17.56 3.04
CA GLU A 10 35.12 -17.82 4.37
C GLU A 10 34.74 -16.55 5.14
N GLN A 11 35.05 -15.36 4.60
CA GLN A 11 34.72 -14.06 5.21
C GLN A 11 33.57 -13.37 4.47
N TYR A 12 32.48 -13.14 5.19
CA TYR A 12 31.31 -12.42 4.69
C TYR A 12 31.25 -11.01 5.30
N GLU A 13 31.42 -10.00 4.45
CA GLU A 13 31.29 -8.62 4.87
C GLU A 13 29.88 -8.10 4.60
N ARG A 14 29.33 -7.33 5.55
CA ARG A 14 28.06 -6.65 5.36
C ARG A 14 28.29 -5.45 4.45
N VAL A 15 27.86 -5.58 3.20
CA VAL A 15 27.80 -4.43 2.30
C VAL A 15 26.52 -3.66 2.62
N ASP A 16 26.71 -2.53 3.28
CA ASP A 16 25.69 -1.51 3.45
C ASP A 16 25.51 -0.78 2.11
N THR A 17 24.58 -1.29 1.29
CA THR A 17 24.10 -0.62 0.07
C THR A 17 23.16 0.56 0.37
N CYS A 18 23.13 1.03 1.63
CA CYS A 18 22.35 2.19 2.03
C CYS A 18 23.00 3.43 1.42
N ASN A 19 22.23 4.19 0.63
CA ASN A 19 22.72 5.34 -0.13
C ASN A 19 23.61 5.02 -1.35
N ILE A 20 23.36 3.89 -2.04
CA ILE A 20 23.59 3.92 -3.50
C ILE A 20 22.62 4.97 -4.04
N PRO A 21 23.07 6.06 -4.69
CA PRO A 21 22.15 6.98 -5.34
C PRO A 21 21.43 6.20 -6.45
N THR A 22 20.23 5.73 -6.14
CA THR A 22 19.31 5.16 -7.14
C THR A 22 18.55 6.24 -7.90
N ASP A 23 18.85 7.51 -7.63
CA ASP A 23 18.16 8.66 -8.20
C ASP A 23 18.86 9.16 -9.46
N GLU A 24 18.50 8.55 -10.59
CA GLU A 24 18.20 9.34 -11.80
C GLU A 24 16.84 9.00 -12.42
N PHE A 25 16.18 7.91 -12.01
CA PHE A 25 14.90 7.48 -12.58
C PHE A 25 13.77 7.43 -11.54
N ARG A 26 13.57 8.53 -10.81
CA ARG A 26 12.33 8.70 -10.05
C ARG A 26 11.23 9.12 -11.01
N ILE A 27 10.18 8.30 -11.15
CA ILE A 27 8.97 8.70 -11.89
C ILE A 27 8.35 9.88 -11.13
N THR A 28 8.68 11.07 -11.60
CA THR A 28 8.15 12.35 -11.15
C THR A 28 7.30 12.91 -12.29
N ASN A 29 6.33 13.77 -11.99
CA ASN A 29 5.32 14.26 -12.94
C ASN A 29 4.32 13.21 -13.44
N GLY A 30 3.65 12.52 -12.51
CA GLY A 30 2.50 11.70 -12.84
C GLY A 30 1.40 12.50 -13.54
N MET A 31 0.72 11.88 -14.50
CA MET A 31 -0.45 12.42 -15.18
C MET A 31 -1.71 11.68 -14.74
N LYS A 32 -2.89 12.28 -14.94
CA LYS A 32 -4.16 11.63 -14.64
C LYS A 32 -4.28 10.36 -15.49
N ALA A 33 -4.54 9.23 -14.84
CA ALA A 33 -4.80 7.97 -15.52
C ALA A 33 -6.04 8.07 -16.41
N MET A 34 -6.01 7.37 -17.55
CA MET A 34 -7.17 7.22 -18.41
C MET A 34 -8.21 6.31 -17.75
N ASP A 35 -9.46 6.44 -18.18
CA ASP A 35 -10.52 5.56 -17.70
C ASP A 35 -10.17 4.11 -18.06
N ASN A 36 -10.28 3.23 -17.06
CA ASN A 36 -9.97 1.81 -17.17
C ASN A 36 -8.49 1.47 -17.49
N GLU A 37 -7.55 2.40 -17.32
CA GLU A 37 -6.10 2.11 -17.46
C GLU A 37 -5.60 1.15 -16.37
N PHE A 38 -6.11 1.33 -15.15
CA PHE A 38 -5.79 0.49 -13.98
C PHE A 38 -7.08 -0.11 -13.39
N PRO A 39 -7.66 -1.14 -14.03
CA PRO A 39 -8.97 -1.69 -13.63
C PRO A 39 -8.96 -2.33 -12.24
N HIS A 40 -7.79 -2.76 -11.78
CA HIS A 40 -7.59 -3.36 -10.46
C HIS A 40 -7.43 -2.34 -9.33
N MET A 41 -7.40 -1.03 -9.62
CA MET A 41 -7.26 0.01 -8.61
C MET A 41 -8.51 0.08 -7.72
N ALA A 42 -8.30 -0.01 -6.41
CA ALA A 42 -9.32 0.17 -5.38
C ALA A 42 -8.92 1.29 -4.41
N VAL A 43 -9.86 2.19 -4.09
CA VAL A 43 -9.66 3.18 -3.02
C VAL A 43 -10.40 2.74 -1.77
N ILE A 44 -9.76 2.86 -0.61
CA ILE A 44 -10.23 2.33 0.67
C ILE A 44 -10.63 3.49 1.59
N GLY A 45 -11.79 3.36 2.23
CA GLY A 45 -12.40 4.39 3.06
C GLY A 45 -12.90 3.90 4.42
N VAL A 46 -12.93 4.84 5.35
CA VAL A 46 -13.50 4.70 6.70
C VAL A 46 -14.74 5.58 6.81
N HIS A 47 -15.58 5.30 7.79
CA HIS A 47 -16.67 6.20 8.13
C HIS A 47 -16.12 7.49 8.74
N ASN A 48 -16.54 8.64 8.22
CA ASN A 48 -16.14 9.91 8.77
C ASN A 48 -16.87 10.15 10.11
N ARG A 49 -16.10 10.25 11.19
CA ARG A 49 -16.63 10.54 12.54
C ARG A 49 -16.57 12.01 12.89
N ASN A 50 -16.00 12.85 12.02
CA ASN A 50 -15.85 14.26 12.29
C ASN A 50 -17.04 15.04 11.72
N PRO A 51 -17.92 15.60 12.57
CA PRO A 51 -19.10 16.36 12.13
C PRO A 51 -18.74 17.68 11.44
N ALA A 52 -17.47 18.08 11.43
CA ALA A 52 -17.01 19.28 10.71
C ALA A 52 -16.82 19.08 9.19
N PHE A 53 -16.95 17.84 8.69
CA PHE A 53 -16.79 17.53 7.28
C PHE A 53 -18.07 16.89 6.73
N ASP A 54 -18.63 17.48 5.67
CA ASP A 54 -19.88 17.05 5.02
C ASP A 54 -19.80 15.70 4.28
N ALA A 55 -18.63 15.06 4.23
CA ALA A 55 -18.46 13.79 3.55
C ALA A 55 -18.61 12.60 4.52
N ASP A 56 -19.54 11.69 4.24
CA ASP A 56 -19.77 10.47 5.07
C ASP A 56 -18.60 9.47 5.04
N ILE A 57 -17.78 9.53 3.98
CA ILE A 57 -16.67 8.59 3.74
C ILE A 57 -15.35 9.37 3.68
N LEU A 58 -14.40 8.95 4.51
CA LEU A 58 -13.02 9.43 4.47
C LEU A 58 -12.14 8.40 3.76
N TRP A 59 -11.55 8.78 2.62
CA TRP A 59 -10.61 7.94 1.88
C TRP A 59 -9.22 8.00 2.53
N ILE A 60 -8.69 6.85 2.94
CA ILE A 60 -7.46 6.76 3.75
C ILE A 60 -6.29 6.11 3.02
N GLY A 61 -6.55 5.41 1.92
CA GLY A 61 -5.52 4.70 1.18
C GLY A 61 -6.02 4.03 -0.09
N GLY A 62 -5.09 3.38 -0.77
CA GLY A 62 -5.37 2.57 -1.96
C GLY A 62 -5.14 1.08 -1.71
N GLY A 63 -5.55 0.28 -2.67
CA GLY A 63 -5.30 -1.14 -2.75
C GLY A 63 -5.52 -1.67 -4.16
N SER A 64 -5.28 -2.96 -4.35
CA SER A 64 -5.46 -3.63 -5.64
C SER A 64 -6.39 -4.81 -5.49
N LEU A 65 -7.38 -4.92 -6.38
CA LEU A 65 -8.21 -6.11 -6.49
C LEU A 65 -7.35 -7.26 -7.02
N ILE A 66 -7.14 -8.28 -6.20
CA ILE A 66 -6.35 -9.48 -6.55
C ILE A 66 -7.25 -10.66 -6.92
N SER A 67 -8.54 -10.58 -6.56
CA SER A 67 -9.58 -11.56 -6.86
C SER A 67 -10.94 -10.90 -6.62
N ASP A 68 -12.02 -11.49 -7.13
CA ASP A 68 -13.40 -10.95 -7.07
C ASP A 68 -13.86 -10.54 -5.66
N GLN A 69 -13.24 -11.10 -4.62
CA GLN A 69 -13.58 -10.84 -3.21
C GLN A 69 -12.40 -10.37 -2.36
N PHE A 70 -11.22 -10.16 -2.95
CA PHE A 70 -10.01 -9.83 -2.19
C PHE A 70 -9.31 -8.60 -2.73
N ILE A 71 -9.11 -7.63 -1.83
CA ILE A 71 -8.33 -6.41 -2.08
C ILE A 71 -7.05 -6.49 -1.25
N LEU A 72 -5.90 -6.37 -1.90
CA LEU A 72 -4.61 -6.25 -1.26
C LEU A 72 -4.33 -4.79 -0.93
N THR A 73 -3.96 -4.49 0.32
CA THR A 73 -3.57 -3.15 0.76
C THR A 73 -2.43 -3.23 1.78
N ALA A 74 -1.82 -2.09 2.10
CA ALA A 74 -0.77 -2.01 3.08
C ALA A 74 -1.31 -2.08 4.51
N ALA A 75 -0.59 -2.75 5.41
CA ALA A 75 -1.00 -2.94 6.79
C ALA A 75 -1.24 -1.62 7.55
N HIS A 76 -0.49 -0.56 7.21
CA HIS A 76 -0.64 0.75 7.85
C HIS A 76 -1.99 1.41 7.54
N VAL A 77 -2.60 1.10 6.39
CA VAL A 77 -3.94 1.58 6.02
C VAL A 77 -4.99 1.02 6.98
N LEU A 78 -4.79 -0.20 7.45
CA LEU A 78 -5.64 -0.84 8.47
C LEU A 78 -5.24 -0.47 9.91
N GLY A 79 -4.34 0.50 10.08
CA GLY A 79 -3.88 0.95 11.38
C GLY A 79 -5.00 1.61 12.20
N ALA A 80 -4.96 1.45 13.53
CA ALA A 80 -5.95 1.98 14.45
C ALA A 80 -6.12 3.52 14.38
N GLN A 81 -5.14 4.22 13.80
CA GLN A 81 -5.12 5.68 13.65
C GLN A 81 -6.23 6.21 12.74
N HIS A 82 -6.67 5.41 11.77
CA HIS A 82 -7.69 5.82 10.79
C HIS A 82 -9.11 5.36 11.16
N GLY A 83 -9.25 4.45 12.12
CA GLY A 83 -10.53 3.85 12.49
C GLY A 83 -10.83 2.56 11.72
N VAL A 84 -12.08 2.11 11.80
CA VAL A 84 -12.50 0.85 11.16
C VAL A 84 -12.75 1.11 9.68
N VAL A 85 -11.94 0.49 8.83
CA VAL A 85 -12.14 0.45 7.39
C VAL A 85 -13.47 -0.24 7.08
N LYS A 86 -14.27 0.37 6.20
CA LYS A 86 -15.59 -0.15 5.84
C LYS A 86 -15.87 -0.14 4.36
N TYR A 87 -15.27 0.77 3.61
CA TYR A 87 -15.63 1.02 2.22
C TYR A 87 -14.45 0.72 1.30
N ALA A 88 -14.74 0.11 0.16
CA ALA A 88 -13.83 0.03 -0.98
C ALA A 88 -14.58 0.48 -2.22
N LEU A 89 -14.00 1.40 -2.99
CA LEU A 89 -14.55 1.86 -4.27
C LEU A 89 -13.62 1.42 -5.39
N LEU A 90 -14.19 0.77 -6.39
CA LEU A 90 -13.49 0.18 -7.52
C LEU A 90 -14.03 0.72 -8.85
N GLY A 91 -13.20 0.66 -9.90
CA GLY A 91 -13.62 1.00 -11.26
C GLY A 91 -13.81 2.50 -11.52
N VAL A 92 -13.22 3.35 -10.68
CA VAL A 92 -13.31 4.82 -10.83
C VAL A 92 -11.94 5.43 -10.99
N THR A 93 -11.86 6.49 -11.80
CA THR A 93 -10.67 7.35 -11.88
C THR A 93 -10.76 8.56 -10.95
N ASN A 94 -11.97 8.84 -10.42
CA ASN A 94 -12.20 9.92 -9.46
C ASN A 94 -12.94 9.41 -8.22
N LYS A 95 -12.35 9.63 -7.04
CA LYS A 95 -12.90 9.21 -5.74
C LYS A 95 -14.21 9.90 -5.35
N THR A 96 -14.58 11.00 -6.00
CA THR A 96 -15.88 11.66 -5.79
C THR A 96 -17.01 10.98 -6.56
N ASP A 97 -16.67 10.16 -7.56
CA ASP A 97 -17.63 9.49 -8.43
C ASP A 97 -18.07 8.14 -7.86
N VAL A 98 -18.71 8.18 -6.69
CA VAL A 98 -19.23 6.97 -6.03
C VAL A 98 -20.41 6.34 -6.77
N LEU A 99 -21.01 7.03 -7.74
CA LEU A 99 -22.21 6.59 -8.46
C LEU A 99 -21.86 5.73 -9.69
N ASN A 100 -20.76 6.05 -10.38
CA ASN A 100 -20.34 5.29 -11.56
C ASN A 100 -19.39 4.12 -11.22
N GLY A 101 -18.98 4.01 -9.95
CA GLY A 101 -18.11 2.95 -9.46
C GLY A 101 -18.82 1.81 -8.75
N TYR A 102 -18.06 0.78 -8.40
CA TYR A 102 -18.53 -0.30 -7.53
C TYR A 102 -18.11 -0.02 -6.08
N LEU A 103 -19.07 0.38 -5.24
CA LEU A 103 -18.86 0.61 -3.80
C LEU A 103 -19.15 -0.66 -3.01
N ALA A 104 -18.11 -1.30 -2.49
CA ALA A 104 -18.17 -2.51 -1.69
C ALA A 104 -17.99 -2.22 -0.19
N ASN A 105 -18.65 -3.04 0.64
CA ASN A 105 -18.42 -3.06 2.08
C ASN A 105 -17.38 -4.12 2.45
N ILE A 106 -16.37 -3.73 3.21
CA ILE A 106 -15.33 -4.66 3.71
C ILE A 106 -15.82 -5.32 5.00
N GLY A 107 -15.93 -6.65 4.99
CA GLY A 107 -16.39 -7.44 6.13
C GLY A 107 -15.27 -8.07 6.97
N THR A 108 -14.18 -8.52 6.34
CA THR A 108 -13.12 -9.29 6.98
C THR A 108 -11.75 -8.81 6.53
N PHE A 109 -10.80 -8.76 7.47
CA PHE A 109 -9.41 -8.43 7.20
C PHE A 109 -8.55 -9.67 7.32
N LEU A 110 -7.88 -10.04 6.25
CA LEU A 110 -6.89 -11.11 6.24
C LEU A 110 -5.49 -10.50 6.33
N ARG A 111 -4.73 -10.88 7.35
CA ARG A 111 -3.31 -10.48 7.49
C ARG A 111 -2.43 -11.59 6.94
N ILE A 112 -1.80 -11.33 5.81
CA ILE A 112 -0.81 -12.22 5.22
C ILE A 112 0.49 -12.03 6.01
N HIS A 113 0.76 -12.97 6.93
CA HIS A 113 1.93 -13.04 7.81
C HIS A 113 2.14 -11.83 8.76
N SER A 114 1.83 -12.01 10.05
CA SER A 114 2.20 -11.08 11.11
C SER A 114 3.28 -11.70 11.97
N THR A 115 4.54 -11.48 11.60
CA THR A 115 5.66 -11.74 12.52
C THR A 115 6.71 -10.66 12.31
N SER A 116 6.89 -9.87 13.38
CA SER A 116 8.13 -9.18 13.79
C SER A 116 8.85 -8.33 12.74
N VAL A 117 8.88 -7.02 13.02
CA VAL A 117 10.02 -6.12 12.87
C VAL A 117 11.23 -6.77 12.19
N PHE A 118 11.55 -6.35 10.96
CA PHE A 118 12.87 -6.56 10.39
C PHE A 118 13.89 -5.81 11.27
N THR A 119 14.32 -6.39 12.38
CA THR A 119 15.60 -6.03 12.98
C THR A 119 16.64 -6.47 11.97
N ALA A 120 17.30 -5.49 11.33
CA ALA A 120 18.43 -5.74 10.46
C ALA A 120 19.45 -6.61 11.20
N GLY A 121 19.55 -7.88 10.79
CA GLY A 121 20.51 -8.82 11.36
C GLY A 121 21.92 -8.28 11.20
N SER A 122 22.69 -8.28 12.29
CA SER A 122 24.14 -8.09 12.24
C SER A 122 24.75 -9.33 11.59
N CYS A 123 25.48 -9.17 10.47
CA CYS A 123 26.40 -10.21 10.01
C CYS A 123 27.54 -10.31 11.05
N ARG A 124 27.96 -11.55 11.36
CA ARG A 124 28.98 -11.87 12.37
C ARG A 124 30.23 -12.34 11.67
#